data_AF-A0A9E1RWE7-F1
#
_entry.id   AF-A0A9E1RWE7-F1
#
_cell.length_a   1.000
_cell.length_b   1.000
_cell.length_c   1.000
_cell.angle_alpha   90.00
_cell.angle_beta   90.00
_cell.angle_gamma   90.00
#
_symmetry.space_group_name_H-M   'P 1'
#
loop_
_entity.id
_entity.type
_entity.pdbx_description
1 polymer ?
#
loop_
_entity_poly.entity_id
_entity_poly.type
_entity_poly.pdbx_seq_one_letter_code
_entity_poly.pdbx_strand_id
1 'polypeptide(L)'
;MTVTLTIATEEADNIVFAVEAGMEKLRRKFAPERPPDACCHACGDTLIHDYVRLRQIDGNGQPIWLHIGSCLTKFASSHCDAAEARLNENGEIEI
;
A
#
# COMPACT_ATOMS: atom_id res chain seq x y z
N MET A 1 -5.23 20.75 -32.08
CA MET A 1 -4.58 21.98 -31.61
C MET A 1 -4.04 21.67 -30.23
N THR A 2 -2.71 21.64 -30.07
CA THR A 2 -2.03 21.17 -28.86
C THR A 2 -1.46 22.38 -28.14
N VAL A 3 -1.87 22.61 -26.89
CA VAL A 3 -1.38 23.73 -26.07
C VAL A 3 -0.24 23.22 -25.21
N THR A 4 0.98 23.70 -25.49
CA THR A 4 2.16 23.41 -24.68
C THR A 4 2.34 24.54 -23.67
N LEU A 5 2.12 24.23 -22.38
CA LEU A 5 2.33 25.16 -21.27
C LEU A 5 3.75 24.97 -20.74
N THR A 6 4.59 25.99 -20.89
CA THR A 6 5.95 26.03 -20.33
C THR A 6 5.88 26.69 -18.96
N ILE A 7 5.80 25.89 -17.90
CA ILE A 7 5.84 26.37 -16.52
C ILE A 7 7.32 26.54 -16.15
N ALA A 8 7.71 27.69 -15.57
CA ALA A 8 9.05 27.88 -15.06
C ALA A 8 9.34 26.82 -13.98
N THR A 9 10.52 26.20 -14.01
CA THR A 9 10.88 25.08 -13.12
C THR A 9 10.68 25.41 -11.64
N GLU A 10 10.92 26.66 -11.22
CA GLU A 10 10.71 27.12 -9.85
C GLU A 10 9.22 27.15 -9.44
N GLU A 11 8.30 27.45 -10.36
CA GLU A 11 6.86 27.41 -10.09
C GLU A 11 6.33 25.98 -10.07
N ALA A 12 6.88 25.09 -10.90
CA ALA A 12 6.55 23.67 -10.87
C ALA A 12 6.96 23.03 -9.54
N ASP A 13 8.15 23.36 -9.01
CA ASP A 13 8.62 22.88 -7.71
C ASP A 13 7.69 23.33 -6.57
N ASN A 14 7.25 24.59 -6.58
CA ASN A 14 6.32 25.11 -5.57
C ASN A 14 4.96 24.40 -5.59
N ILE A 15 4.47 24.03 -6.77
CA ILE A 15 3.23 23.24 -6.90
C ILE A 15 3.44 21.83 -6.35
N VAL A 16 4.55 21.18 -6.67
CA VAL A 16 4.89 19.85 -6.15
C VAL A 16 4.98 19.87 -4.62
N PHE A 17 5.71 20.82 -4.03
CA PHE A 17 5.80 20.96 -2.58
C PHE A 17 4.45 21.20 -1.90
N ALA A 18 3.59 22.04 -2.49
CA ALA A 18 2.25 22.28 -1.95
C ALA A 18 1.38 21.02 -2.00
N VAL A 19 1.48 20.23 -3.06
CA VAL A 19 0.78 18.95 -3.21
C VAL A 19 1.29 17.93 -2.19
N GLU A 20 2.60 17.78 -2.03
CA GLU A 20 3.19 16.88 -1.03
C GLU A 20 2.79 17.25 0.39
N ALA A 21 2.84 18.54 0.73
CA ALA A 21 2.41 19.03 2.05
C ALA A 21 0.91 18.83 2.29
N GLY A 22 0.08 18.97 1.25
CA GLY A 22 -1.35 18.68 1.30
C GLY A 22 -1.64 17.18 1.50
N MET A 23 -0.92 16.34 0.77
CA MET A 23 -0.99 14.88 0.89
C MET A 23 -0.55 14.40 2.27
N GLU A 24 0.51 14.97 2.83
CA GLU A 24 0.98 14.65 4.19
C GLU A 24 -0.05 15.04 5.26
N LYS A 25 -0.71 16.20 5.12
CA LYS A 25 -1.81 16.60 6.02
C LYS A 25 -3.00 15.64 5.95
N LEU A 26 -3.39 15.22 4.74
CA LEU A 26 -4.46 14.24 4.56
C LEU A 26 -4.08 12.86 5.10
N ARG A 27 -2.84 12.43 4.85
CA ARG A 27 -2.28 11.19 5.41
C ARG A 27 -2.36 11.20 6.94
N ARG A 28 -2.01 12.29 7.62
CA ARG A 28 -2.15 12.36 9.09
C ARG A 28 -3.60 12.30 9.56
N LYS A 29 -4.52 12.94 8.84
CA LYS A 29 -5.95 12.96 9.19
C LYS A 29 -6.62 11.59 9.01
N PHE A 30 -6.18 10.82 8.02
CA PHE A 30 -6.75 9.53 7.66
C PHE A 30 -5.82 8.35 7.93
N ALA A 31 -4.70 8.57 8.60
CA ALA A 31 -3.79 7.52 9.03
C ALA A 31 -4.58 6.64 10.01
N PRO A 32 -4.79 5.35 9.70
CA PRO A 32 -5.40 4.45 10.65
C PRO A 32 -4.54 4.47 11.92
N GLU A 33 -5.17 4.59 13.09
CA GLU A 33 -4.48 4.51 14.39
C GLU A 33 -3.67 3.21 14.40
N ARG A 34 -2.36 3.36 14.24
CA ARG A 34 -1.42 2.25 14.18
C ARG A 34 -0.87 2.03 15.58
N PRO A 35 -0.93 0.80 16.12
CA PRO A 35 -0.20 0.46 17.33
C PRO A 35 1.28 0.82 17.17
N PRO A 36 1.94 1.41 18.19
CA PRO A 36 3.34 1.85 18.09
C PRO A 36 4.29 0.74 17.62
N ASP A 37 3.97 -0.49 18.03
CA ASP A 37 4.66 -1.76 17.80
C ASP A 37 4.19 -2.52 16.55
N ALA A 38 3.27 -1.97 15.74
CA ALA A 38 2.83 -2.65 14.53
C ALA A 38 3.97 -2.77 13.51
N CYS A 39 4.23 -4.01 13.10
CA CYS A 39 5.19 -4.38 12.07
C CYS A 39 4.51 -4.76 10.75
N CYS A 40 5.24 -4.64 9.66
CA CYS A 40 4.82 -5.14 8.36
C CYS A 40 4.68 -6.65 8.39
N HIS A 41 3.54 -7.17 7.98
CA HIS A 41 3.28 -8.60 7.94
C HIS A 41 4.19 -9.34 6.93
N ALA A 42 4.63 -8.67 5.87
CA ALA A 42 5.45 -9.28 4.83
C ALA A 42 6.94 -9.34 5.15
N CYS A 43 7.52 -8.28 5.75
CA CYS A 43 8.96 -8.24 6.04
C CYS A 43 9.32 -8.23 7.54
N GLY A 44 8.35 -8.02 8.43
CA GLY A 44 8.56 -7.95 9.88
C GLY A 44 9.09 -6.60 10.39
N ASP A 45 9.47 -5.68 9.51
CA ASP A 45 10.02 -4.38 9.92
C ASP A 45 8.95 -3.41 10.44
N THR A 46 9.38 -2.46 11.25
CA THR A 46 8.52 -1.41 11.81
C THR A 46 7.92 -0.52 10.72
N LEU A 47 6.64 -0.16 10.90
CA LEU A 47 5.89 0.68 9.97
C LEU A 47 6.03 2.15 10.33
N ILE A 48 7.07 2.81 9.81
CA ILE A 48 7.34 4.23 10.11
C ILE A 48 6.55 5.16 9.17
N HIS A 49 6.48 4.83 7.89
CA HIS A 49 5.87 5.63 6.82
C HIS A 49 5.33 4.72 5.71
N ASP A 50 4.49 5.28 4.83
CA ASP A 50 3.95 4.62 3.63
C ASP A 50 3.44 3.21 3.89
N TYR A 51 2.47 3.07 4.79
CA TYR A 51 1.86 1.79 5.15
C TYR A 51 0.35 1.83 5.04
N VAL A 52 -0.25 0.64 4.95
CA VAL A 52 -1.70 0.45 4.92
C VAL A 52 -2.11 -0.66 5.89
N ARG A 53 -3.25 -0.44 6.57
CA ARG A 53 -3.96 -1.50 7.29
C ARG A 53 -4.93 -2.17 6.35
N LEU A 54 -4.81 -3.48 6.15
CA LEU A 54 -5.82 -4.25 5.43
C LEU A 54 -7.02 -4.51 6.33
N ARG A 55 -8.20 -4.69 5.74
CA ARG A 55 -9.41 -5.16 6.46
C ARG A 55 -9.36 -6.68 6.70
N GLN A 56 -8.19 -7.19 7.05
CA GLN A 56 -7.89 -8.60 7.26
C GLN A 56 -7.15 -8.77 8.58
N ILE A 57 -7.27 -9.98 9.13
CA ILE A 57 -6.67 -10.39 10.39
C ILE A 57 -5.80 -11.62 10.07
N ASP A 58 -4.61 -11.69 10.66
CA ASP A 58 -3.70 -12.82 10.49
C ASP A 58 -4.14 -14.05 11.31
N GLY A 59 -3.39 -15.15 11.19
CA GLY A 59 -3.66 -16.39 11.94
C GLY A 59 -3.57 -16.25 13.46
N ASN A 60 -2.98 -15.17 13.97
CA ASN A 60 -2.84 -14.88 15.40
C ASN A 60 -3.90 -13.91 15.92
N GLY A 61 -4.87 -13.51 15.09
CA GLY A 61 -5.89 -12.55 15.48
C GLY A 61 -5.43 -11.08 15.40
N GLN A 62 -4.27 -10.79 14.81
CA GLN A 62 -3.75 -9.43 14.68
C GLN A 62 -4.12 -8.78 13.35
N PRO A 63 -4.39 -7.47 13.31
CA PRO A 63 -4.65 -6.79 12.04
C PRO A 63 -3.43 -6.86 11.11
N ILE A 64 -3.68 -7.10 9.82
CA ILE A 64 -2.61 -7.13 8.82
C ILE A 64 -2.23 -5.70 8.42
N TRP A 65 -0.96 -5.37 8.60
CA TRP A 65 -0.37 -4.11 8.17
C TRP A 65 0.76 -4.37 7.16
N LEU A 66 0.89 -3.52 6.15
CA LEU A 66 1.88 -3.69 5.08
C LEU A 66 2.47 -2.36 4.65
N HIS A 67 3.76 -2.34 4.31
CA HIS A 67 4.33 -1.23 3.54
C HIS A 67 3.71 -1.17 2.14
N ILE A 68 3.37 0.03 1.70
CA ILE A 68 2.95 0.33 0.33
C ILE A 68 4.17 0.14 -0.57
N GLY A 69 4.00 -0.59 -1.67
CA GLY A 69 5.08 -0.96 -2.60
C GLY A 69 5.32 -2.46 -2.60
N SER A 70 6.58 -2.88 -2.55
CA SER A 70 6.99 -4.28 -2.76
C SER A 70 6.36 -5.26 -1.76
N CYS A 71 6.18 -4.87 -0.50
CA CYS A 71 5.54 -5.70 0.52
C CYS A 71 4.07 -5.98 0.18
N LEU A 72 3.32 -4.95 -0.19
CA LEU A 72 1.92 -5.08 -0.60
C LEU A 72 1.78 -5.93 -1.86
N THR A 73 2.64 -5.72 -2.86
CA THR A 73 2.62 -6.51 -4.11
C THR A 73 2.92 -7.98 -3.84
N LYS A 74 3.97 -8.29 -3.06
CA LYS A 74 4.32 -9.68 -2.70
C LYS A 74 3.19 -10.37 -1.95
N PHE A 75 2.56 -9.66 -1.01
CA PHE A 75 1.42 -10.17 -0.26
C PHE A 75 0.26 -10.54 -1.20
N ALA A 76 -0.10 -9.64 -2.13
CA ALA A 76 -1.15 -9.89 -3.10
C ALA A 76 -0.83 -11.08 -4.01
N SER A 77 0.39 -11.16 -4.55
CA SER A 77 0.82 -12.28 -5.41
C SER A 77 0.75 -13.62 -4.67
N SER A 78 1.28 -13.70 -3.45
CA SER A 78 1.22 -14.94 -2.66
C SER A 78 -0.22 -15.38 -2.37
N HIS A 79 -1.14 -14.44 -2.16
CA HIS A 79 -2.55 -14.74 -1.96
C HIS A 79 -3.24 -15.24 -3.23
N CYS A 80 -2.86 -14.70 -4.40
CA CYS A 80 -3.31 -15.21 -5.70
C CYS A 80 -2.81 -16.65 -5.91
N ASP A 81 -1.52 -16.89 -5.72
CA ASP A 81 -0.92 -18.23 -5.89
C ASP A 81 -1.61 -19.26 -4.97
N ALA A 82 -1.88 -18.89 -3.72
CA ALA A 82 -2.60 -19.75 -2.78
C ALA A 82 -4.08 -19.95 -3.12
N ALA A 83 -4.72 -18.99 -3.79
CA ALA A 83 -6.09 -19.16 -4.29
C ALA A 83 -6.11 -20.09 -5.50
N GLU A 84 -5.20 -19.92 -6.45
CA GLU A 84 -5.06 -20.78 -7.62
C GLU A 84 -4.75 -22.23 -7.23
N ALA A 85 -3.82 -22.43 -6.28
CA ALA A 85 -3.51 -23.76 -5.76
C ALA A 85 -4.76 -24.46 -5.20
N ARG A 86 -5.59 -23.75 -4.40
CA ARG A 86 -6.84 -24.29 -3.84
C ARG A 86 -7.87 -24.64 -4.93
N LEU A 87 -7.97 -23.83 -5.97
CA LEU A 87 -8.88 -24.12 -7.09
C LEU A 87 -8.42 -25.34 -7.89
N ASN A 88 -7.11 -25.49 -8.10
CA ASN A 88 -6.52 -26.65 -8.77
C ASN A 88 -6.67 -27.93 -7.95
N GLU A 89 -6.47 -27.87 -6.63
CA GLU A 89 -6.65 -29.02 -5.72
C GLU A 89 -8.11 -29.49 -5.64
N ASN A 90 -9.06 -28.58 -5.77
CA ASN A 90 -10.50 -28.90 -5.77
C ASN A 90 -11.03 -29.33 -7.15
N GLY A 91 -10.19 -29.36 -8.19
CA GLY A 91 -10.59 -29.75 -9.54
C GLY A 91 -11.53 -28.76 -10.23
N GLU A 92 -11.58 -27.50 -9.79
CA GLU A 92 -12.51 -26.48 -10.30
C GLU A 92 -11.98 -25.73 -11.54
N ILE A 93 -10.78 -26.07 -12.02
CA ILE A 93 -10.18 -25.50 -13.23
C ILE A 93 -9.91 -26.66 -14.21
N GLU A 94 -10.87 -26.90 -15.12
CA GLU A 94 -10.59 -27.59 -16.38
C GLU A 94 -10.01 -26.55 -17.35
N ILE A 95 -8.74 -26.71 -17.74
CA ILE A 95 -8.09 -25.93 -18.80
C ILE A 95 -8.40 -26.56 -20.16
#